data_AF-A0A1L9QR07-F1
#
_entry.id   AF-A0A1L9QR07-F1
#
_cell.length_a   1.000
_cell.length_b   1.000
_cell.length_c   1.000
_cell.angle_alpha   90.00
_cell.angle_beta   90.00
_cell.angle_gamma   90.00
#
_symmetry.space_group_name_H-M   'P 1'
#
loop_
_entity.id
_entity.type
_entity.pdbx_description
1 polymer ?
#
loop_
_entity_poly.entity_id
_entity_poly.type
_entity_poly.pdbx_seq_one_letter_code
_entity_poly.pdbx_strand_id
1 'polypeptide(L)'
;MSQQSSFRNLLYASSEWDDCHPLERLRKERTTLKQKEVASILGAAESTYRGWMAKDKEPPLSSGQIQTLCRILDITFDEYCDLFKDYED
;
A
#
# COMPACT_ATOMS: atom_id res chain seq x y z
N MET A 1 -16.22 13.91 -38.79
CA MET A 1 -16.72 12.94 -37.78
C MET A 1 -15.53 12.58 -36.91
N SER A 2 -15.59 12.98 -35.65
CA SER A 2 -14.47 13.02 -34.71
C SER A 2 -14.00 11.63 -34.29
N GLN A 3 -12.75 11.30 -34.59
CA GLN A 3 -12.02 10.27 -33.85
C GLN A 3 -11.24 10.97 -32.73
N GLN A 4 -11.92 11.21 -31.60
CA GLN A 4 -11.26 11.65 -30.38
C GLN A 4 -10.57 10.45 -29.74
N SER A 5 -9.25 10.53 -29.69
CA SER A 5 -8.31 9.67 -28.98
C SER A 5 -8.86 9.19 -27.63
N SER A 6 -9.33 7.94 -27.58
CA SER A 6 -9.61 7.23 -26.33
C SER A 6 -8.50 6.22 -26.04
N PHE A 7 -7.26 6.71 -25.96
CA PHE A 7 -6.11 5.95 -25.46
C PHE A 7 -5.73 6.35 -24.01
N ARG A 8 -6.63 7.02 -23.29
CA ARG A 8 -6.39 7.55 -21.94
C ARG A 8 -7.19 6.88 -20.82
N ASN A 9 -7.85 5.75 -21.09
CA ASN A 9 -8.68 5.05 -20.10
C ASN A 9 -8.29 3.59 -19.82
N LEU A 10 -7.06 3.18 -20.17
CA LEU A 10 -6.58 1.79 -19.98
C LEU A 10 -5.35 1.65 -19.06
N LEU A 11 -5.06 2.63 -18.21
CA LEU A 11 -3.92 2.55 -17.27
C LEU A 11 -4.31 2.44 -15.79
N TYR A 12 -5.59 2.21 -15.51
CA TYR A 12 -6.10 2.01 -14.15
C TYR A 12 -7.10 0.85 -14.10
N ALA A 13 -6.79 -0.23 -14.81
CA ALA A 13 -7.29 -1.52 -14.33
C ALA A 13 -6.69 -1.67 -12.94
N SER A 14 -7.52 -1.65 -11.89
CA SER A 14 -7.13 -2.11 -10.56
C SER A 14 -6.54 -3.49 -10.78
N SER A 15 -5.21 -3.57 -10.78
CA SER A 15 -4.53 -4.82 -10.98
C SER A 15 -5.02 -5.68 -9.83
N GLU A 16 -5.68 -6.80 -10.13
CA GLU A 16 -6.12 -7.77 -9.11
C GLU A 16 -4.93 -8.27 -8.26
N TRP A 17 -3.69 -7.91 -8.65
CA TRP A 17 -2.44 -8.13 -7.93
C TRP A 17 -2.09 -7.06 -6.89
N ASP A 18 -2.68 -5.84 -6.93
CA ASP A 18 -2.50 -4.84 -5.85
C ASP A 18 -3.15 -5.30 -4.53
N ASP A 19 -3.98 -6.35 -4.56
CA ASP A 19 -4.59 -6.99 -3.39
C ASP A 19 -3.78 -8.15 -2.79
N CYS A 20 -2.63 -8.50 -3.39
CA CYS A 20 -1.76 -9.56 -2.85
C CYS A 20 -0.96 -9.09 -1.64
N HIS A 21 -0.60 -7.80 -1.56
CA HIS A 21 0.22 -7.32 -0.46
C HIS A 21 -0.60 -7.17 0.84
N PRO A 22 -0.20 -7.83 1.95
CA PRO A 22 -0.99 -7.86 3.19
C PRO A 22 -1.29 -6.46 3.73
N LEU A 23 -0.32 -5.53 3.61
CA LEU A 23 -0.51 -4.14 4.02
C LEU A 23 -1.55 -3.39 3.18
N GLU A 24 -1.62 -3.63 1.87
CA GLU A 24 -2.54 -2.91 0.99
C GLU A 24 -3.97 -3.41 1.16
N ARG A 25 -4.12 -4.73 1.39
CA ARG A 25 -5.39 -5.32 1.80
C ARG A 25 -5.89 -4.71 3.11
N LEU A 26 -5.03 -4.67 4.12
CA LEU A 26 -5.37 -4.09 5.42
C LEU A 26 -5.68 -2.58 5.32
N ARG A 27 -4.95 -1.84 4.47
CA ARG A 27 -5.26 -0.43 4.18
C ARG A 27 -6.68 -0.29 3.64
N LYS A 28 -7.07 -1.10 2.64
CA LYS A 28 -8.43 -1.04 2.06
C LYS A 28 -9.51 -1.42 3.07
N GLU A 29 -9.22 -2.35 3.98
CA GLU A 29 -10.17 -2.82 5.00
C GLU A 29 -10.34 -1.85 6.17
N ARG A 30 -9.24 -1.22 6.63
CA ARG A 30 -9.22 -0.41 7.85
C ARG A 30 -9.27 1.09 7.62
N THR A 31 -8.97 1.56 6.40
CA THR A 31 -8.95 2.99 6.11
C THR A 31 -9.48 3.36 4.72
N THR A 32 -9.93 4.60 4.58
CA THR A 32 -10.31 5.19 3.27
C THR A 32 -9.16 5.99 2.64
N LEU A 33 -8.02 6.09 3.33
CA LEU A 33 -6.85 6.82 2.85
C LEU A 33 -6.26 6.16 1.60
N LYS A 34 -5.99 6.97 0.58
CA LYS A 34 -5.33 6.51 -0.66
C LYS A 34 -3.85 6.22 -0.40
N GLN A 35 -3.22 5.41 -1.26
CA GLN A 35 -1.78 5.12 -1.20
C GLN A 35 -0.92 6.38 -1.06
N LYS A 36 -1.24 7.43 -1.84
CA LYS A 36 -0.58 8.74 -1.77
C LYS A 36 -0.65 9.38 -0.38
N GLU A 37 -1.80 9.30 0.28
CA GLU A 37 -2.02 9.91 1.59
C GLU A 37 -1.24 9.14 2.66
N VAL A 38 -1.29 7.81 2.62
CA VAL A 38 -0.49 6.95 3.52
C VAL A 38 0.99 7.21 3.32
N ALA A 39 1.47 7.26 2.07
CA ALA A 39 2.85 7.59 1.75
C ALA A 39 3.25 8.96 2.31
N SER A 40 2.41 9.97 2.11
CA SER A 40 2.61 11.33 2.64
C SER A 40 2.75 11.33 4.17
N ILE A 41 1.88 10.61 4.88
CA ILE A 41 1.93 10.53 6.35
C ILE A 41 3.19 9.79 6.83
N LEU A 42 3.63 8.78 6.08
CA LEU A 42 4.88 8.06 6.34
C LEU A 42 6.14 8.83 5.90
N GLY A 43 5.98 10.02 5.30
CA GLY A 43 7.09 10.82 4.77
C GLY A 43 7.77 10.21 3.53
N ALA A 44 7.06 9.36 2.80
CA ALA A 44 7.54 8.70 1.59
C ALA A 44 6.83 9.23 0.33
N ALA A 45 7.49 9.11 -0.82
CA ALA A 45 6.83 9.37 -2.10
C ALA A 45 5.84 8.25 -2.44
N GLU A 46 4.74 8.57 -3.12
CA GLU A 46 3.74 7.59 -3.58
C GLU A 46 4.40 6.46 -4.39
N SER A 47 5.36 6.79 -5.27
CA SER A 47 6.13 5.82 -6.04
C SER A 47 6.93 4.85 -5.16
N THR A 48 7.42 5.32 -4.01
CA THR A 48 8.15 4.49 -3.05
C THR A 48 7.20 3.54 -2.35
N TYR A 49 6.05 4.02 -1.89
CA TYR A 49 5.00 3.19 -1.28
C TYR A 49 4.50 2.13 -2.26
N ARG A 50 4.22 2.50 -3.52
CA ARG A 50 3.83 1.54 -4.55
C ARG A 50 4.92 0.51 -4.82
N GLY A 51 6.18 0.94 -4.81
CA GLY A 51 7.34 0.06 -4.93
C GLY A 51 7.52 -0.88 -3.72
N TRP A 52 6.98 -0.53 -2.56
CA TRP A 52 6.88 -1.44 -1.42
C TRP A 52 5.78 -2.48 -1.66
N MET A 53 4.58 -2.04 -2.04
CA MET A 53 3.46 -2.96 -2.25
C MET A 53 3.68 -3.93 -3.42
N ALA A 54 4.47 -3.52 -4.41
CA ALA A 54 4.87 -4.37 -5.53
C ALA A 54 5.90 -5.44 -5.15
N LYS A 55 6.50 -5.35 -3.96
CA LYS A 55 7.45 -6.33 -3.45
C LYS A 55 6.75 -7.17 -2.40
N ASP A 56 6.92 -8.47 -2.50
CA ASP A 56 6.31 -9.45 -1.61
C ASP A 56 7.16 -9.60 -0.32
N LYS A 57 7.45 -8.48 0.33
CA LYS A 57 8.30 -8.42 1.53
C LYS A 57 8.01 -7.20 2.38
N GLU A 58 8.45 -7.26 3.62
CA GLU A 58 8.31 -6.14 4.54
C GLU A 58 8.96 -4.85 3.98
N PRO A 59 8.23 -3.72 3.95
CA PRO A 59 8.80 -2.43 3.59
C PRO A 59 9.88 -2.00 4.59
N PRO A 60 10.98 -1.36 4.15
CA PRO A 60 12.03 -0.87 5.03
C PRO A 60 11.59 0.39 5.79
N LEU A 61 10.59 0.25 6.66
CA LEU A 61 10.06 1.31 7.51
C LEU A 61 10.89 1.42 8.78
N SER A 62 11.17 2.65 9.18
CA SER A 62 11.70 2.92 10.52
C SER A 62 10.66 2.62 11.59
N SER A 63 11.10 2.36 12.83
CA SER A 63 10.21 2.11 13.97
C SER A 63 9.17 3.23 14.19
N GLY A 64 9.53 4.50 13.93
CA GLY A 64 8.58 5.61 13.97
C GLY A 64 7.54 5.59 12.85
N GLN A 65 7.93 5.15 11.65
CA GLN A 65 6.99 4.96 10.53
C GLN A 65 6.07 3.77 10.78
N ILE A 66 6.57 2.68 11.36
CA ILE A 66 5.74 1.52 11.73
C ILE A 66 4.69 1.92 12.77
N GLN A 67 5.07 2.66 13.82
CA GLN A 67 4.09 3.17 14.81
C GLN A 67 3.04 4.07 14.16
N THR A 68 3.46 4.94 13.25
CA THR A 68 2.56 5.82 12.52
C THR A 68 1.59 5.03 11.64
N LEU A 69 2.10 4.02 10.93
CA LEU A 69 1.30 3.10 10.12
C LEU A 69 0.29 2.33 10.97
N CYS A 70 0.72 1.76 12.10
CA CYS A 70 -0.13 1.05 13.05
C CYS A 70 -1.28 1.95 13.54
N ARG A 71 -0.98 3.22 13.84
CA ARG A 71 -1.98 4.20 14.27
C ARG A 71 -2.98 4.56 13.16
N ILE A 72 -2.54 4.61 11.90
CA ILE A 72 -3.43 4.90 10.76
C ILE A 72 -4.35 3.71 10.47
N LEU A 73 -3.81 2.50 10.58
CA LEU A 73 -4.51 1.26 10.26
C LEU A 73 -5.29 0.70 11.46
N ASP A 74 -5.19 1.34 12.62
CA ASP A 74 -5.80 0.92 13.88
C ASP A 74 -5.46 -0.54 14.22
N ILE A 75 -4.17 -0.87 14.12
CA ILE A 75 -3.60 -2.17 14.48
C ILE A 75 -2.52 -2.02 15.54
N THR A 76 -2.25 -3.11 16.23
CA THR A 76 -1.11 -3.23 17.13
C THR A 76 0.18 -3.55 16.36
N PHE A 77 1.32 -3.35 17.01
CA PHE A 77 2.62 -3.71 16.44
C PHE A 77 2.75 -5.24 16.23
N ASP A 78 2.14 -6.03 17.12
CA ASP A 78 2.14 -7.50 17.00
C ASP A 78 1.37 -7.95 15.74
N GLU A 79 0.18 -7.37 15.52
CA GLU A 79 -0.58 -7.58 14.27
C GLU A 79 0.20 -7.14 13.04
N TYR A 80 0.93 -6.02 13.10
CA TYR A 80 1.81 -5.59 11.99
C TYR A 80 2.89 -6.64 11.70
N CYS A 81 3.54 -7.18 12.73
CA CYS A 81 4.54 -8.24 12.55
C CYS A 81 3.92 -9.52 11.97
N ASP A 82 2.73 -9.92 12.43
CA ASP A 82 1.99 -11.07 11.90
C ASP A 82 1.69 -10.94 10.39
N LEU A 83 1.51 -9.73 9.86
CA LEU A 83 1.25 -9.54 8.42
C LEU A 83 2.37 -10.08 7.52
N PHE A 84 3.60 -10.17 8.03
CA PHE A 84 4.78 -10.55 7.26
C PHE A 84 5.40 -11.87 7.71
N LYS A 85 4.86 -12.54 8.74
CA LYS A 85 5.40 -13.82 9.25
C LYS A 85 5.33 -14.97 8.23
N ASP A 86 4.36 -14.96 7.33
CA ASP A 86 4.24 -15.97 6.27
C ASP A 86 5.30 -15.85 5.15
N TYR A 87 6.15 -14.81 5.17
CA TYR A 87 7.19 -14.57 4.16
C TYR A 87 8.61 -14.97 4.60
N GLU A 88 8.75 -15.68 5.73
CA GLU A 88 10.04 -16.16 6.28
C GLU A 88 10.38 -17.64 5.97
N ASP A 89 9.73 -18.30 5.01
CA ASP A 89 10.10 -19.67 4.57
C ASP A 89 11.07 -19.70 3.37
#